data_AF-A0A924DR22-F1
#
_entry.id   AF-A0A924DR22-F1
#
_cell.length_a   1.000
_cell.length_b   1.000
_cell.length_c   1.000
_cell.angle_alpha   90.00
_cell.angle_beta   90.00
_cell.angle_gamma   90.00
#
_symmetry.space_group_name_H-M   'P 1'
#
loop_
_entity.id
_entity.type
_entity.pdbx_description
1 polymer ?
#
loop_
_entity_poly.entity_id
_entity_poly.type
_entity_poly.pdbx_seq_one_letter_code
_entity_poly.pdbx_strand_id
1 'polypeptide(L)'
;MILRFLHYFAGVVWIGMLYYFNFVQGEWFKELDADEKMKPSRGVAVRTLVPRALAWFRYGALGTFLTGVFLIGLKIHMLGGMAETFRSSWWAYIAVGGAFGTVMFLNVWLIIWPNQKIVIANAKQVAAGGAANPAAAGAGAKAGLASRHNTLFSIPLLFLMGAASHLPSQINPDYNGWKLCAFVAVVLGALELNAIKGKTDTIKITSIMGVTHIGIVLTAILYFGIEVLTK
;
A
#
# COMPACT_ATOMS: atom_id res chain seq x y z
N MET A 1 -8.48 -18.17 -15.86
CA MET A 1 -8.90 -18.29 -14.45
C MET A 1 -7.72 -18.39 -13.49
N ILE A 2 -6.73 -19.25 -13.76
CA ILE A 2 -5.54 -19.44 -12.90
C ILE A 2 -4.81 -18.13 -12.55
N LEU A 3 -4.55 -17.27 -13.55
CA LEU A 3 -3.86 -15.99 -13.31
C LEU A 3 -4.61 -15.06 -12.34
N ARG A 4 -5.96 -15.00 -12.43
CA ARG A 4 -6.78 -14.20 -11.50
C ARG A 4 -6.69 -14.78 -10.09
N PHE A 5 -6.76 -16.10 -9.97
CA PHE A 5 -6.59 -16.77 -8.68
C PHE A 5 -5.23 -16.46 -8.05
N LEU A 6 -4.14 -16.51 -8.82
CA LEU A 6 -2.80 -16.13 -8.35
C LEU A 6 -2.73 -14.67 -7.90
N HIS A 7 -3.37 -13.76 -8.64
CA HIS A 7 -3.45 -12.35 -8.27
C HIS A 7 -4.18 -12.15 -6.94
N TYR A 8 -5.32 -12.80 -6.74
CA TYR A 8 -6.08 -12.72 -5.49
C TYR A 8 -5.32 -13.32 -4.33
N PHE A 9 -4.72 -14.51 -4.51
CA PHE A 9 -3.91 -15.14 -3.48
C PHE A 9 -2.74 -14.24 -3.05
N ALA A 10 -1.98 -13.73 -4.01
CA ALA A 10 -0.86 -12.83 -3.73
C ALA A 10 -1.34 -11.52 -3.08
N GLY A 11 -2.49 -10.99 -3.52
CA GLY A 11 -3.11 -9.77 -2.97
C GLY A 11 -3.54 -9.96 -1.52
N VAL A 12 -4.14 -11.10 -1.18
CA VAL A 12 -4.50 -11.47 0.20
C VAL A 12 -3.25 -11.56 1.07
N VAL A 13 -2.18 -12.19 0.60
CA VAL A 13 -0.90 -12.25 1.33
C VAL A 13 -0.33 -10.84 1.54
N TRP A 14 -0.32 -10.02 0.49
CA TRP A 14 0.26 -8.68 0.55
C TRP A 14 -0.51 -7.76 1.51
N ILE A 15 -1.81 -7.57 1.26
CA ILE A 15 -2.65 -6.67 2.05
C ILE A 15 -2.91 -7.24 3.45
N GLY A 16 -3.04 -8.56 3.57
CA GLY A 16 -3.14 -9.23 4.87
C GLY A 16 -1.92 -8.95 5.76
N MET A 17 -0.71 -9.09 5.22
CA MET A 17 0.51 -8.74 5.97
C MET A 17 0.61 -7.24 6.26
N LEU A 18 0.17 -6.38 5.35
CA LEU A 18 0.10 -4.94 5.57
C LEU A 18 -0.78 -4.59 6.77
N TYR A 19 -1.96 -5.21 6.89
CA TYR A 19 -2.89 -4.99 7.98
C TYR A 19 -2.39 -5.62 9.27
N TYR A 20 -1.76 -6.80 9.20
CA TYR A 20 -1.07 -7.38 10.34
C TYR A 20 -0.03 -6.41 10.92
N PHE A 21 0.82 -5.79 10.10
CA PHE A 21 1.83 -4.85 10.61
C PHE A 21 1.24 -3.61 11.25
N ASN A 22 0.20 -3.03 10.66
CA ASN A 22 -0.35 -1.75 11.09
C ASN A 22 -1.39 -1.87 12.21
N PHE A 23 -2.21 -2.93 12.21
CA PHE A 23 -3.34 -3.07 13.14
C PHE A 23 -3.06 -4.02 14.30
N VAL A 24 -2.13 -4.96 14.13
CA VAL A 24 -1.86 -6.00 15.13
C VAL A 24 -0.46 -5.85 15.71
N GLN A 25 0.58 -6.04 14.88
CA GLN A 25 1.96 -6.03 15.35
C GLN A 25 2.37 -4.67 15.94
N GLY A 26 1.96 -3.57 15.30
CA GLY A 26 2.29 -2.22 15.75
C GLY A 26 1.70 -1.88 17.12
N GLU A 27 0.45 -2.28 17.40
CA GLU A 27 -0.19 -2.07 18.70
C GLU A 27 0.40 -2.99 19.77
N TRP A 28 0.60 -4.27 19.45
CA TRP A 28 1.26 -5.22 20.36
C TRP A 28 2.67 -4.75 20.74
N PHE A 29 3.42 -4.16 19.80
CA PHE A 29 4.74 -3.58 20.11
C PHE A 29 4.69 -2.41 21.07
N LYS A 30 3.59 -1.63 21.13
CA LYS A 30 3.43 -0.58 22.14
C LYS A 30 3.20 -1.18 23.53
N GLU A 31 2.43 -2.26 23.61
CA GLU A 31 2.21 -2.99 24.87
C GLU A 31 3.54 -3.56 25.39
N LEU A 32 4.35 -4.15 24.52
CA LEU A 32 5.69 -4.63 24.88
C LEU A 32 6.60 -3.50 25.39
N ASP A 33 6.56 -2.33 24.75
CA ASP A 33 7.40 -1.19 25.16
C ASP A 33 6.97 -0.59 26.50
N ALA A 34 5.69 -0.69 26.85
CA ALA A 34 5.12 -0.14 28.08
C ALA A 34 5.37 -1.01 29.32
N ASP A 35 5.61 -2.32 29.14
CA ASP A 35 5.92 -3.25 30.22
C ASP A 35 7.41 -3.64 30.19
N GLU A 36 8.19 -3.15 31.17
CA GLU A 36 9.63 -3.43 31.28
C GLU A 36 9.97 -4.94 31.35
N LYS A 37 9.05 -5.80 31.83
CA LYS A 37 9.25 -7.25 31.84
C LYS A 37 9.08 -7.85 30.44
N MET A 38 8.22 -7.27 29.61
CA MET A 38 7.93 -7.76 28.26
C MET A 38 8.77 -7.11 27.17
N LYS A 39 9.31 -5.91 27.41
CA LYS A 39 10.13 -5.13 26.48
C LYS A 39 11.26 -5.90 25.78
N PRO A 40 11.98 -6.84 26.44
CA PRO A 40 12.98 -7.66 25.74
C PRO A 40 12.40 -8.53 24.61
N SER A 41 11.13 -8.92 24.71
CA SER A 41 10.43 -9.75 23.71
C SER A 41 10.30 -9.05 22.36
N ARG A 42 10.25 -7.72 22.33
CA ARG A 42 10.26 -6.96 21.07
C ARG A 42 11.52 -7.22 20.27
N GLY A 43 12.68 -7.22 20.93
CA GLY A 43 13.95 -7.52 20.31
C GLY A 43 13.96 -8.93 19.70
N VAL A 44 13.38 -9.91 20.40
CA VAL A 44 13.21 -11.28 19.89
C VAL A 44 12.33 -11.28 18.64
N ALA A 45 11.14 -10.66 18.69
CA ALA A 45 10.21 -10.59 17.57
C ALA A 45 10.82 -9.92 16.34
N VAL A 46 11.56 -8.81 16.51
CA VAL A 46 12.25 -8.12 15.39
C VAL A 46 13.32 -9.00 14.74
N ARG A 47 13.98 -9.89 15.51
CA ARG A 47 14.99 -10.81 14.96
C ARG A 47 14.40 -12.06 14.32
N THR A 48 13.24 -12.53 14.79
CA THR A 48 12.70 -13.83 14.41
C THR A 48 11.41 -13.74 13.60
N LEU A 49 10.40 -13.03 14.10
CA LEU A 49 9.06 -12.97 13.49
C LEU A 49 9.01 -11.97 12.33
N VAL A 50 9.47 -10.74 12.56
CA VAL A 50 9.39 -9.63 11.59
C VAL A 50 10.05 -9.96 10.24
N PRO A 51 11.25 -10.58 10.17
CA PRO A 51 11.87 -10.89 8.89
C PRO A 51 11.05 -11.90 8.06
N ARG A 52 10.37 -12.85 8.73
CA ARG A 52 9.51 -13.85 8.08
C ARG A 52 8.24 -13.20 7.53
N ALA A 53 7.58 -12.37 8.33
CA ALA A 53 6.41 -11.62 7.89
C ALA A 53 6.76 -10.67 6.72
N LEU A 54 7.91 -9.99 6.79
CA LEU A 54 8.40 -9.11 5.71
C LEU A 54 8.76 -9.88 4.44
N ALA A 55 9.18 -11.14 4.53
CA ALA A 55 9.41 -11.96 3.33
C ALA A 55 8.08 -12.20 2.58
N TRP A 56 7.05 -12.68 3.27
CA TRP A 56 5.72 -12.87 2.70
C TRP A 56 5.12 -11.56 2.17
N PHE A 57 5.27 -10.47 2.92
CA PHE A 57 4.82 -9.15 2.48
C PHE A 57 5.46 -8.71 1.17
N ARG A 58 6.78 -8.83 1.03
CA ARG A 58 7.52 -8.41 -0.17
C ARG A 58 7.18 -9.26 -1.39
N TYR A 59 7.18 -10.58 -1.24
CA TYR A 59 6.91 -11.47 -2.35
C TYR A 59 5.42 -11.54 -2.70
N GLY A 60 4.52 -11.35 -1.72
CA GLY A 60 3.11 -11.10 -1.97
C GLY A 60 2.90 -9.83 -2.81
N ALA A 61 3.60 -8.73 -2.47
CA ALA A 61 3.57 -7.49 -3.24
C ALA A 61 4.04 -7.68 -4.69
N LEU A 62 5.20 -8.36 -4.87
CA LEU A 62 5.73 -8.67 -6.19
C LEU A 62 4.79 -9.55 -7.01
N GLY A 63 4.27 -10.62 -6.40
CA GLY A 63 3.32 -11.52 -7.05
C GLY A 63 2.05 -10.79 -7.50
N THR A 64 1.49 -9.96 -6.64
CA THR A 64 0.29 -9.16 -6.95
C THR A 64 0.57 -8.17 -8.08
N PHE A 65 1.69 -7.46 -8.03
CA PHE A 65 2.07 -6.48 -9.04
C PHE A 65 2.24 -7.13 -10.42
N LEU A 66 3.06 -8.20 -10.51
CA LEU A 66 3.33 -8.87 -11.79
C LEU A 66 2.07 -9.48 -12.40
N THR A 67 1.28 -10.19 -11.58
CA THR A 67 0.02 -10.78 -12.05
C THR A 67 -1.01 -9.71 -12.44
N GLY A 68 -1.03 -8.57 -11.73
CA GLY A 68 -1.89 -7.44 -12.03
C GLY A 68 -1.54 -6.77 -13.35
N VAL A 69 -0.26 -6.49 -13.59
CA VAL A 69 0.24 -5.96 -14.88
C VAL A 69 -0.15 -6.88 -16.03
N PHE A 70 0.04 -8.19 -15.86
CA PHE A 70 -0.32 -9.16 -16.88
C PHE A 70 -1.84 -9.24 -17.13
N LEU A 71 -2.66 -9.19 -16.07
CA LEU A 71 -4.13 -9.13 -16.18
C LEU A 71 -4.62 -7.89 -16.90
N ILE A 72 -4.03 -6.73 -16.60
CA ILE A 72 -4.35 -5.45 -17.25
C ILE A 72 -3.96 -5.52 -18.73
N GLY A 73 -2.76 -6.01 -19.06
CA GLY A 73 -2.31 -6.18 -20.43
C GLY A 73 -3.22 -7.10 -21.26
N LEU A 74 -3.62 -8.24 -20.69
CA LEU A 74 -4.60 -9.13 -21.33
C LEU A 74 -5.94 -8.44 -21.57
N LYS A 75 -6.45 -7.69 -20.59
CA LYS A 75 -7.73 -6.99 -20.73
C LYS A 75 -7.66 -5.88 -21.78
N ILE A 76 -6.57 -5.13 -21.84
CA ILE A 76 -6.32 -4.12 -22.89
C ILE A 76 -6.35 -4.79 -24.27
N HIS A 77 -5.65 -5.91 -24.44
CA HIS A 77 -5.64 -6.66 -25.70
C HIS A 77 -7.05 -7.12 -26.09
N MET A 78 -7.82 -7.67 -25.14
CA MET A 78 -9.20 -8.10 -25.37
C MET A 78 -10.17 -6.96 -25.72
N LEU A 79 -9.89 -5.73 -25.29
CA LEU A 79 -10.69 -4.55 -25.61
C LEU A 79 -10.35 -3.94 -26.98
N GLY A 80 -9.39 -4.50 -27.72
CA GLY A 80 -8.96 -3.96 -29.01
C GLY A 80 -7.83 -2.92 -28.92
N GLY A 81 -7.16 -2.82 -27.77
CA GLY A 81 -6.01 -1.95 -27.56
C GLY A 81 -6.28 -0.75 -26.64
N MET A 82 -5.28 0.13 -26.52
CA MET A 82 -5.32 1.24 -25.55
C MET A 82 -6.40 2.28 -25.86
N ALA A 83 -6.67 2.56 -27.13
CA ALA A 83 -7.66 3.58 -27.54
C ALA A 83 -9.07 3.25 -27.02
N GLU A 84 -9.53 2.02 -27.23
CA GLU A 84 -10.83 1.56 -26.72
C GLU A 84 -10.83 1.38 -25.20
N THR A 85 -9.68 0.98 -24.64
CA THR A 85 -9.53 0.86 -23.18
C THR A 85 -9.75 2.20 -22.48
N PHE A 86 -9.18 3.30 -22.99
CA PHE A 86 -9.30 4.62 -22.35
C PHE A 86 -10.74 5.13 -22.27
N ARG A 87 -11.62 4.68 -23.18
CA ARG A 87 -13.05 5.02 -23.19
C ARG A 87 -13.90 4.08 -22.33
N SER A 88 -13.32 3.04 -21.76
CA SER A 88 -14.04 2.07 -20.93
C SER A 88 -14.17 2.53 -19.48
N SER A 89 -15.34 2.28 -18.88
CA SER A 89 -15.56 2.52 -17.45
C SER A 89 -14.64 1.65 -16.58
N TRP A 90 -14.38 0.43 -17.03
CA TRP A 90 -13.40 -0.45 -16.39
C TRP A 90 -12.02 0.22 -16.23
N TRP A 91 -11.52 0.90 -17.28
CA TRP A 91 -10.23 1.58 -17.23
C TRP A 91 -10.23 2.73 -16.22
N ALA A 92 -11.28 3.53 -16.20
CA ALA A 92 -11.40 4.67 -15.28
C ALA A 92 -11.23 4.25 -13.81
N TYR A 93 -11.72 3.07 -13.43
CA TYR A 93 -11.54 2.53 -12.08
C TYR A 93 -10.19 1.80 -11.90
N ILE A 94 -9.84 0.89 -12.81
CA ILE A 94 -8.66 0.03 -12.64
C ILE A 94 -7.35 0.81 -12.76
N ALA A 95 -7.30 1.87 -13.57
CA ALA A 95 -6.11 2.70 -13.73
C ALA A 95 -5.79 3.43 -12.42
N VAL A 96 -6.82 3.93 -11.72
CA VAL A 96 -6.67 4.60 -10.43
C VAL A 96 -6.26 3.58 -9.36
N GLY A 97 -6.98 2.47 -9.22
CA GLY A 97 -6.61 1.41 -8.27
C GLY A 97 -5.20 0.85 -8.52
N GLY A 98 -4.85 0.65 -9.79
CA GLY A 98 -3.54 0.19 -10.23
C GLY A 98 -2.40 1.20 -9.97
N ALA A 99 -2.65 2.50 -10.10
CA ALA A 99 -1.68 3.54 -9.76
C ALA A 99 -1.34 3.55 -8.26
N PHE A 100 -2.36 3.48 -7.40
CA PHE A 100 -2.16 3.34 -5.95
C PHE A 100 -1.39 2.04 -5.64
N GLY A 101 -1.74 0.93 -6.29
CA GLY A 101 -1.05 -0.35 -6.08
C GLY A 101 0.40 -0.32 -6.52
N THR A 102 0.69 0.39 -7.61
CA THR A 102 2.06 0.57 -8.11
C THR A 102 2.91 1.36 -7.13
N VAL A 103 2.40 2.50 -6.62
CA VAL A 103 3.11 3.29 -5.60
C VAL A 103 3.30 2.48 -4.33
N MET A 104 2.27 1.77 -3.87
CA MET A 104 2.39 0.89 -2.71
C MET A 104 3.48 -0.18 -2.89
N PHE A 105 3.54 -0.82 -4.06
CA PHE A 105 4.57 -1.81 -4.40
C PHE A 105 5.97 -1.18 -4.34
N LEU A 106 6.14 0.00 -4.91
CA LEU A 106 7.41 0.74 -4.86
C LEU A 106 7.79 1.08 -3.41
N ASN A 107 6.84 1.49 -2.57
CA ASN A 107 7.06 1.74 -1.16
C ASN A 107 7.57 0.50 -0.42
N VAL A 108 7.03 -0.69 -0.72
CA VAL A 108 7.50 -1.95 -0.14
C VAL A 108 8.98 -2.18 -0.43
N TRP A 109 9.40 -2.03 -1.68
CA TRP A 109 10.73 -2.42 -2.14
C TRP A 109 11.78 -1.33 -1.97
N LEU A 110 11.41 -0.05 -2.12
CA LEU A 110 12.34 1.08 -2.13
C LEU A 110 12.42 1.82 -0.78
N ILE A 111 11.37 1.74 0.06
CA ILE A 111 11.34 2.45 1.34
C ILE A 111 11.29 1.47 2.51
N ILE A 112 10.25 0.63 2.59
CA ILE A 112 10.01 -0.23 3.75
C ILE A 112 11.15 -1.24 3.90
N TRP A 113 11.46 -2.01 2.85
CA TRP A 113 12.46 -3.07 2.94
C TRP A 113 13.88 -2.58 3.28
N PRO A 114 14.44 -1.55 2.61
CA PRO A 114 15.77 -1.04 2.94
C PRO A 114 15.89 -0.56 4.40
N ASN A 115 14.87 0.13 4.90
CA ASN A 115 14.85 0.61 6.28
C ASN A 115 14.66 -0.53 7.29
N GLN A 116 13.81 -1.52 6.99
CA GLN A 116 13.64 -2.69 7.86
C GLN A 116 14.92 -3.53 7.97
N LYS A 117 15.74 -3.61 6.92
CA LYS A 117 17.07 -4.25 7.02
C LYS A 117 17.94 -3.60 8.10
N ILE A 118 17.93 -2.27 8.22
CA ILE A 118 18.69 -1.54 9.25
C ILE A 118 18.15 -1.88 10.64
N VAL A 119 16.83 -1.87 10.82
CA VAL A 119 16.16 -2.21 12.09
C VAL A 119 16.49 -3.63 12.53
N ILE A 120 16.41 -4.60 11.61
CA ILE A 120 16.69 -6.01 11.89
C ILE A 120 18.18 -6.22 12.20
N ALA A 121 19.08 -5.58 11.44
CA ALA A 121 20.52 -5.66 11.68
C ALA A 121 20.88 -5.10 13.06
N ASN A 122 20.32 -3.94 13.42
CA ASN A 122 20.47 -3.36 14.75
C ASN A 122 19.99 -4.32 15.85
N ALA A 123 18.80 -4.90 15.69
CA ALA A 123 18.25 -5.81 16.70
C ALA A 123 19.13 -7.05 16.90
N LYS A 124 19.75 -7.57 15.83
CA LYS A 124 20.72 -8.67 15.89
C LYS A 124 22.03 -8.26 16.56
N GLN A 125 22.56 -7.09 16.23
CA GLN A 125 23.79 -6.54 16.80
C GLN A 125 23.66 -6.34 18.32
N VAL A 126 22.58 -5.69 18.76
CA VAL A 126 22.32 -5.47 20.20
C VAL A 126 22.15 -6.80 20.94
N ALA A 127 21.53 -7.80 20.32
CA ALA A 127 21.40 -9.13 20.91
C ALA A 127 22.75 -9.83 21.12
N ALA A 128 23.74 -9.52 20.29
CA ALA A 128 25.09 -10.06 20.36
C ALA A 128 26.00 -9.25 21.31
N GLY A 129 25.45 -8.30 22.07
CA GLY A 129 26.21 -7.43 22.98
C GLY A 129 26.89 -6.24 22.31
N GLY A 130 26.62 -5.99 21.02
CA GLY A 130 27.12 -4.81 20.31
C GLY A 130 26.36 -3.53 20.64
N ALA A 131 26.97 -2.37 20.37
CA ALA A 131 26.33 -1.07 20.55
C ALA A 131 25.11 -0.90 19.64
N ALA A 132 24.09 -0.17 20.08
CA ALA A 132 22.93 0.14 19.25
C ALA A 132 23.30 1.10 18.11
N ASN A 133 22.76 0.85 16.91
CA ASN A 133 22.90 1.73 15.76
C ASN A 133 21.98 2.96 15.92
N PRO A 134 22.52 4.19 16.01
CA PRO A 134 21.72 5.40 16.20
C PRO A 134 20.75 5.68 15.03
N ALA A 135 21.02 5.17 13.83
CA ALA A 135 20.13 5.33 12.68
C ALA A 135 18.90 4.41 12.69
N ALA A 136 18.88 3.38 13.55
CA ALA A 136 17.84 2.35 13.52
C ALA A 136 16.44 2.89 13.86
N ALA A 137 16.34 3.82 14.81
CA ALA A 137 15.07 4.45 15.18
C ALA A 137 14.47 5.25 14.02
N GLY A 138 15.29 6.08 13.35
CA GLY A 138 14.88 6.85 12.19
C GLY A 138 14.46 5.97 11.01
N ALA A 139 15.20 4.88 10.76
CA ALA A 139 14.84 3.90 9.74
C ALA A 139 13.48 3.24 10.04
N GLY A 140 13.26 2.82 11.30
CA GLY A 140 11.99 2.26 11.74
C GLY A 140 10.81 3.22 11.56
N ALA A 141 11.00 4.50 11.91
CA ALA A 141 9.98 5.53 11.72
C ALA A 141 9.63 5.75 10.24
N LYS A 142 10.64 5.80 9.36
CA LYS A 142 10.45 5.95 7.91
C LYS A 142 9.71 4.75 7.29
N ALA A 143 10.10 3.53 7.68
CA ALA A 143 9.40 2.32 7.25
C ALA A 143 7.94 2.30 7.74
N GLY A 144 7.70 2.68 9.00
CA GLY A 144 6.36 2.76 9.58
C GLY A 144 5.46 3.79 8.88
N LEU A 145 5.99 4.97 8.53
CA LEU A 145 5.23 6.00 7.84
C LEU A 145 4.80 5.56 6.43
N ALA A 146 5.71 4.96 5.66
CA ALA A 146 5.39 4.38 4.35
C ALA A 146 4.38 3.22 4.47
N SER A 147 4.52 2.37 5.50
CA SER A 147 3.56 1.30 5.78
C SER A 147 2.15 1.82 6.07
N ARG A 148 2.02 2.93 6.81
CA ARG A 148 0.73 3.57 7.10
C ARG A 148 0.09 4.20 5.86
N HIS A 149 0.88 4.84 4.99
CA HIS A 149 0.38 5.33 3.71
C HIS A 149 -0.06 4.18 2.81
N ASN A 150 0.68 3.07 2.78
CA ASN A 150 0.21 1.88 2.07
C ASN A 150 -1.13 1.37 2.61
N THR A 151 -1.34 1.38 3.93
CA THR A 151 -2.64 1.02 4.53
C THR A 151 -3.74 2.02 4.18
N LEU A 152 -3.43 3.31 4.12
CA LEU A 152 -4.37 4.32 3.63
C LEU A 152 -4.76 4.05 2.17
N PHE A 153 -3.77 3.77 1.32
CA PHE A 153 -3.91 3.55 -0.11
C PHE A 153 -4.62 2.24 -0.46
N SER A 154 -4.47 1.20 0.36
CA SER A 154 -5.10 -0.09 0.11
C SER A 154 -6.63 -0.03 0.15
N ILE A 155 -7.20 0.88 0.94
CA ILE A 155 -8.65 1.03 1.10
C ILE A 155 -9.32 1.45 -0.23
N PRO A 156 -8.96 2.59 -0.85
CA PRO A 156 -9.51 2.97 -2.15
C PRO A 156 -9.09 2.01 -3.24
N LEU A 157 -7.86 1.48 -3.21
CA LEU A 157 -7.40 0.49 -4.18
C LEU A 157 -8.33 -0.72 -4.25
N LEU A 158 -8.67 -1.33 -3.11
CA LEU A 158 -9.51 -2.52 -3.06
C LEU A 158 -10.94 -2.20 -3.53
N PHE A 159 -11.46 -1.04 -3.11
CA PHE A 159 -12.77 -0.58 -3.55
C PHE A 159 -12.82 -0.40 -5.07
N LEU A 160 -11.84 0.29 -5.66
CA LEU A 160 -11.78 0.58 -7.09
C LEU A 160 -11.58 -0.68 -7.94
N MET A 161 -10.81 -1.66 -7.44
CA MET A 161 -10.69 -2.97 -8.10
C MET A 161 -12.04 -3.71 -8.17
N GLY A 162 -12.84 -3.64 -7.10
CA GLY A 162 -14.21 -4.15 -7.10
C GLY A 162 -15.14 -3.35 -8.01
N ALA A 163 -15.09 -2.03 -7.91
CA ALA A 163 -15.91 -1.10 -8.71
C ALA A 163 -15.70 -1.32 -10.22
N ALA A 164 -14.47 -1.56 -10.67
CA ALA A 164 -14.15 -1.81 -12.08
C ALA A 164 -14.96 -2.99 -12.69
N SER A 165 -15.40 -3.95 -11.87
CA SER A 165 -16.17 -5.12 -12.33
C SER A 165 -17.66 -5.07 -11.94
N HIS A 166 -18.03 -4.25 -10.95
CA HIS A 166 -19.37 -4.28 -10.33
C HIS A 166 -20.12 -2.95 -10.35
N LEU A 167 -19.46 -1.85 -10.72
CA LEU A 167 -20.06 -0.52 -10.83
C LEU A 167 -19.80 0.05 -12.24
N PRO A 168 -20.42 -0.52 -13.28
CA PRO A 168 -20.32 0.05 -14.62
C PRO A 168 -20.90 1.46 -14.60
N SER A 169 -20.09 2.41 -15.06
CA SER A 169 -20.48 3.82 -15.19
C SER A 169 -20.56 4.22 -16.65
N GLN A 170 -21.38 5.22 -16.96
CA GLN A 170 -21.42 5.83 -18.28
C GLN A 170 -20.24 6.78 -18.42
N ILE A 171 -19.46 6.59 -19.49
CA ILE A 171 -18.30 7.42 -19.82
C ILE A 171 -18.65 8.29 -21.02
N ASN A 172 -18.33 9.57 -20.95
CA ASN A 172 -18.46 10.50 -22.03
C ASN A 172 -17.68 10.02 -23.27
N PRO A 173 -18.27 9.97 -24.47
CA PRO A 173 -17.55 9.56 -25.69
C PRO A 173 -16.28 10.37 -25.98
N ASP A 174 -16.26 11.65 -25.58
CA ASP A 174 -15.13 12.57 -25.76
C ASP A 174 -14.09 12.48 -24.63
N TYR A 175 -14.32 11.62 -23.63
CA TYR A 175 -13.39 11.40 -22.54
C TYR A 175 -12.08 10.79 -23.06
N ASN A 176 -10.96 11.40 -22.67
CA ASN A 176 -9.61 11.05 -23.13
C ASN A 176 -8.63 10.80 -21.97
N GLY A 177 -9.11 10.69 -20.74
CA GLY A 177 -8.29 10.29 -19.59
C GLY A 177 -7.49 11.39 -18.90
N TRP A 178 -7.10 12.47 -19.59
CA TRP A 178 -6.09 13.39 -19.04
C TRP A 178 -6.52 14.06 -17.73
N LYS A 179 -7.80 14.48 -17.62
CA LYS A 179 -8.33 15.14 -16.42
C LYS A 179 -8.25 14.22 -15.20
N LEU A 180 -8.66 12.95 -15.39
CA LEU A 180 -8.59 11.95 -14.33
C LEU A 180 -7.13 11.66 -13.96
N CYS A 181 -6.24 11.50 -14.95
CA CYS A 181 -4.82 11.30 -14.71
C CYS A 181 -4.21 12.44 -13.89
N ALA A 182 -4.51 13.70 -14.24
CA ALA A 182 -4.02 14.87 -13.52
C ALA A 182 -4.55 14.93 -12.08
N PHE A 183 -5.86 14.69 -11.89
CA PHE A 183 -6.48 14.62 -10.56
C PHE A 183 -5.82 13.55 -9.68
N VAL A 184 -5.64 12.33 -10.21
CA VAL A 184 -5.01 11.22 -9.50
C VAL A 184 -3.56 11.51 -9.19
N ALA A 185 -2.81 12.10 -10.13
CA ALA A 185 -1.41 12.46 -9.93
C ALA A 185 -1.24 13.48 -8.80
N VAL A 186 -2.13 14.47 -8.71
CA VAL A 186 -2.12 15.46 -7.62
C VAL A 186 -2.41 14.80 -6.27
N VAL A 187 -3.50 14.01 -6.19
CA VAL A 187 -3.92 13.37 -4.92
C VAL A 187 -2.87 12.36 -4.45
N LEU A 188 -2.49 11.42 -5.32
CA LEU A 188 -1.51 10.37 -5.01
C LEU A 188 -0.13 10.97 -4.75
N GLY A 189 0.30 11.95 -5.56
CA GLY A 189 1.58 12.62 -5.40
C GLY A 189 1.69 13.38 -4.09
N ALA A 190 0.65 14.11 -3.68
CA ALA A 190 0.64 14.83 -2.41
C ALA A 190 0.75 13.88 -1.20
N LEU A 191 0.00 12.76 -1.22
CA LEU A 191 0.03 11.77 -0.15
C LEU A 191 1.36 11.01 -0.12
N GLU A 192 1.91 10.64 -1.28
CA GLU A 192 3.18 9.93 -1.39
C GLU A 192 4.37 10.83 -0.99
N LEU A 193 4.33 12.13 -1.31
CA LEU A 193 5.33 13.08 -0.81
C LEU A 193 5.36 13.13 0.72
N ASN A 194 4.20 13.05 1.37
CA ASN A 194 4.11 12.92 2.82
C ASN A 194 4.66 11.55 3.31
N ALA A 195 4.47 10.47 2.55
CA ALA A 195 5.05 9.16 2.88
C ALA A 195 6.60 9.19 2.88
N ILE A 196 7.20 9.93 1.94
CA ILE A 196 8.65 9.99 1.73
C ILE A 196 9.34 10.99 2.66
N LYS A 197 8.76 12.19 2.80
CA LYS A 197 9.37 13.36 3.46
C LYS A 197 8.59 13.88 4.67
N GLY A 198 7.37 13.41 4.85
CA GLY A 198 6.47 13.91 5.89
C GLY A 198 6.84 13.44 7.29
N LYS A 199 6.16 14.04 8.27
CA LYS A 199 6.14 13.57 9.66
C LYS A 199 4.85 12.81 9.90
N THR A 200 4.88 11.88 10.83
CA THR A 200 3.71 11.07 11.23
C THR A 200 2.49 11.90 11.59
N ASP A 201 2.68 13.10 12.12
CA ASP A 201 1.58 13.90 12.69
C ASP A 201 0.93 14.87 11.67
N THR A 202 1.50 14.96 10.46
CA THR A 202 1.02 15.86 9.39
C THR A 202 -0.38 15.47 8.91
N ILE A 203 -0.63 14.16 8.84
CA ILE A 203 -1.93 13.57 8.53
C ILE A 203 -2.22 12.62 9.68
N LYS A 204 -3.43 12.67 10.26
CA LYS A 204 -3.83 11.84 11.41
C LYS A 204 -4.01 10.34 11.06
N ILE A 205 -3.06 9.75 10.33
CA ILE A 205 -3.01 8.32 9.95
C ILE A 205 -2.16 7.48 10.92
N THR A 206 -1.74 8.06 12.05
CA THR A 206 -0.91 7.38 13.05
C THR A 206 -1.69 6.37 13.88
N SER A 207 -3.01 6.52 13.94
CA SER A 207 -3.92 5.59 14.60
C SER A 207 -4.68 4.74 13.59
N ILE A 208 -5.11 3.55 14.03
CA ILE A 208 -5.96 2.65 13.24
C ILE A 208 -7.24 3.36 12.80
N MET A 209 -7.95 3.99 13.74
CA MET A 209 -9.17 4.73 13.40
C MET A 209 -8.89 5.87 12.43
N GLY A 210 -7.78 6.58 12.59
CA GLY A 210 -7.39 7.67 11.71
C GLY A 210 -7.17 7.21 10.27
N VAL A 211 -6.38 6.15 10.07
CA VAL A 211 -6.12 5.62 8.71
C VAL A 211 -7.39 5.05 8.07
N THR A 212 -8.27 4.42 8.85
CA THR A 212 -9.54 3.88 8.35
C THR A 212 -10.49 4.98 7.88
N HIS A 213 -10.75 6.01 8.71
CA HIS A 213 -11.67 7.08 8.34
C HIS A 213 -11.14 7.90 7.16
N ILE A 214 -9.85 8.26 7.18
CA ILE A 214 -9.23 9.00 6.07
C ILE A 214 -9.23 8.14 4.81
N GLY A 215 -9.03 6.83 4.93
CA GLY A 215 -9.13 5.90 3.79
C GLY A 215 -10.52 5.85 3.18
N ILE A 216 -11.58 5.82 4.00
CA ILE A 216 -12.97 5.88 3.51
C ILE A 216 -13.26 7.21 2.82
N VAL A 217 -12.83 8.33 3.42
CA VAL A 217 -12.97 9.66 2.82
C VAL A 217 -12.22 9.74 1.48
N LEU A 218 -10.99 9.23 1.43
CA LEU A 218 -10.19 9.17 0.20
C LEU A 218 -10.87 8.31 -0.88
N THR A 219 -11.47 7.17 -0.50
CA THR A 219 -12.27 6.34 -1.41
C THR A 219 -13.44 7.12 -1.98
N ALA A 220 -14.18 7.85 -1.16
CA ALA A 220 -15.29 8.68 -1.64
C ALA A 220 -14.80 9.77 -2.60
N ILE A 221 -13.73 10.50 -2.24
CA ILE A 221 -13.12 11.53 -3.09
C ILE A 221 -12.71 10.96 -4.44
N LEU A 222 -12.06 9.80 -4.47
CA LEU A 222 -11.62 9.16 -5.70
C LEU A 222 -12.80 8.65 -6.54
N TYR A 223 -13.79 8.03 -5.90
CA TYR A 223 -14.98 7.53 -6.59
C TYR A 223 -15.78 8.67 -7.24
N PHE A 224 -16.13 9.71 -6.47
CA PHE A 224 -16.85 10.86 -7.01
C PHE A 224 -16.00 11.65 -8.00
N GLY A 225 -14.69 11.74 -7.78
CA GLY A 225 -13.75 12.33 -8.73
C GLY A 225 -13.76 11.60 -10.07
N ILE A 226 -13.76 10.27 -10.07
CA ILE A 226 -13.89 9.46 -11.29
C ILE A 226 -15.24 9.76 -11.96
N GLU A 227 -16.35 9.70 -11.22
CA GLU A 227 -17.68 9.92 -11.77
C GLU A 227 -17.85 11.31 -12.39
N VAL A 228 -17.32 12.35 -11.75
CA VAL A 228 -17.41 13.74 -12.24
C VAL A 228 -16.49 13.98 -13.44
N LEU A 229 -15.30 13.38 -13.47
CA LEU A 229 -14.30 13.67 -14.50
C LEU A 229 -14.44 12.80 -15.75
N THR A 230 -15.26 11.74 -15.69
CA THR A 230 -15.49 10.81 -16.80
C THR A 230 -16.82 11.00 -17.52
N LYS A 231 -17.75 11.77 -16.93
CA LYS A 231 -19.00 12.22 -17.54
C LYS A 231 -18.82 13.59 -18.21
#